data_AF-A0A497BK96-F1
#
_entry.id   AF-A0A497BK96-F1
#
_cell.length_a   1.000
_cell.length_b   1.000
_cell.length_c   1.000
_cell.angle_alpha   90.00
_cell.angle_beta   90.00
_cell.angle_gamma   90.00
#
_symmetry.space_group_name_H-M   'P 1'
#
loop_
_entity.id
_entity.type
_entity.pdbx_description
1 polymer ?
#
loop_
_entity_poly.entity_id
_entity_poly.type
_entity_poly.pdbx_seq_one_letter_code
_entity_poly.pdbx_strand_id
1 'polypeptide(L)'
;MAIVQLTSFDITTAAPFRLLTTAGFWASLPQLSRGVPSARLLMVTDTLQPQDISDGFVQTAVPETELPPGVRAYRIQYEDFLGQMARAVRFLRLYLVADTTMGEEGLIRLLGTHGVAARPLDGPVPRPFVSGAAGWSAIETADGNQWALLRSKSAQAGTIFPRILHRLFSLDFPVWAALHVHTFPQREAIKLLRHKAVSARYAERKTSEAAQEANEIEGAVADLRHEMNRVGASLHTVRIFVLVGSGQEPLHDRIEMVRSSVSLEFEQVTPPGDMVRRIFSAETLVDSDGAPLTSPGVALLAGSALSFRRRTETHGVLLGIDRNQSPVIFNIFDDRNPSYNAVILGQTGAGKTFATLLMMLRHLLLGTRLIIVDPQGNIDLSFLGPDIYHKSVLGTGAAAINILDMVHDEIGNQVESVCSMLNMLGVLEERDNTARALLDDVLMDIYEPLWGRARSDEVP
;
A
#
# COMPACT_ATOMS: atom_id res chain seq x y z
N MET A 1 -3.38 -21.09 9.37
CA MET A 1 -2.82 -20.52 8.13
C MET A 1 -3.54 -19.25 7.74
N ALA A 2 -2.80 -18.15 7.61
CA ALA A 2 -3.31 -16.85 7.21
C ALA A 2 -2.65 -16.44 5.89
N ILE A 3 -3.42 -15.82 5.01
CA ILE A 3 -2.90 -15.24 3.78
C ILE A 3 -3.42 -13.82 3.71
N VAL A 4 -2.52 -12.86 3.55
CA VAL A 4 -2.88 -11.45 3.49
C VAL A 4 -2.22 -10.80 2.29
N GLN A 5 -2.92 -9.88 1.65
CA GLN A 5 -2.30 -9.06 0.61
C GLN A 5 -1.58 -7.89 1.27
N LEU A 6 -0.28 -7.77 1.03
CA LEU A 6 0.50 -6.66 1.54
C LEU A 6 0.30 -5.41 0.67
N THR A 7 0.15 -4.27 1.30
CA THR A 7 0.19 -2.97 0.64
C THR A 7 1.60 -2.41 0.74
N SER A 8 2.36 -2.59 -0.32
CA SER A 8 3.60 -1.85 -0.59
C SER A 8 3.36 -0.34 -0.66
N PHE A 9 4.43 0.43 -0.46
CA PHE A 9 4.39 1.89 -0.40
C PHE A 9 5.50 2.50 -1.26
N ASP A 10 5.28 3.72 -1.74
CA ASP A 10 6.33 4.49 -2.39
C ASP A 10 7.22 5.12 -1.33
N ILE A 11 8.49 4.74 -1.32
CA ILE A 11 9.48 5.21 -0.33
C ILE A 11 9.62 6.73 -0.30
N THR A 12 9.30 7.42 -1.41
CA THR A 12 9.41 8.87 -1.51
C THR A 12 8.20 9.62 -0.94
N THR A 13 7.05 8.96 -0.82
CA THR A 13 5.80 9.59 -0.36
C THR A 13 5.21 8.92 0.88
N ALA A 14 5.76 7.78 1.31
CA ALA A 14 5.31 7.07 2.50
C ALA A 14 5.64 7.83 3.78
N ALA A 15 4.71 7.78 4.73
CA ALA A 15 4.94 8.35 6.06
C ALA A 15 6.16 7.70 6.73
N PRO A 16 6.95 8.45 7.52
CA PRO A 16 8.19 7.94 8.12
C PRO A 16 8.02 6.67 8.96
N PHE A 17 6.86 6.47 9.59
CA PHE A 17 6.57 5.25 10.36
C PHE A 17 6.40 3.99 9.49
N ARG A 18 6.13 4.13 8.18
CA ARG A 18 6.16 3.01 7.22
C ARG A 18 7.59 2.59 6.85
N LEU A 19 8.59 3.39 7.21
CA LEU A 19 10.01 3.05 7.08
C LEU A 19 10.53 2.24 8.28
N LEU A 20 9.66 1.91 9.25
CA LEU A 20 10.03 1.00 10.34
C LEU A 20 10.49 -0.34 9.77
N THR A 21 11.53 -0.91 10.39
CA THR A 21 12.15 -2.13 9.86
C THR A 21 11.21 -3.31 10.04
N THR A 22 11.00 -4.08 8.98
CA THR A 22 10.20 -5.32 9.03
C THR A 22 10.95 -6.48 9.71
N ALA A 23 12.19 -6.25 10.17
CA ALA A 23 13.04 -7.25 10.80
C ALA A 23 12.38 -7.88 12.04
N GLY A 24 11.64 -7.08 12.83
CA GLY A 24 10.93 -7.56 14.01
C GLY A 24 9.85 -8.60 13.71
N PHE A 25 9.14 -8.44 12.58
CA PHE A 25 8.17 -9.44 12.12
C PHE A 25 8.87 -10.76 11.79
N TRP A 26 9.95 -10.72 11.00
CA TRP A 26 10.67 -11.94 10.61
C TRP A 26 11.31 -12.65 11.81
N ALA A 27 11.82 -11.88 12.79
CA ALA A 27 12.42 -12.41 14.00
C ALA A 27 11.41 -13.05 14.97
N SER A 28 10.16 -12.57 14.96
CA SER A 28 9.09 -13.10 15.81
C SER A 28 8.39 -14.33 15.24
N LEU A 29 8.62 -14.68 13.97
CA LEU A 29 8.03 -15.87 13.31
C LEU A 29 8.02 -17.15 14.17
N PRO A 30 9.11 -17.54 14.85
CA PRO A 30 9.12 -18.75 15.68
C PRO A 30 8.12 -18.75 16.84
N GLN A 31 7.74 -17.57 17.33
CA GLN A 31 6.76 -17.42 18.41
C GLN A 31 5.33 -17.33 17.87
N LEU A 32 5.18 -16.91 16.62
CA LEU A 32 3.90 -16.69 15.95
C LEU A 32 3.39 -17.95 15.24
N SER A 33 4.28 -18.85 14.83
CA SER A 33 3.93 -20.01 14.01
C SER A 33 3.32 -21.17 14.82
N ARG A 34 2.33 -21.87 14.25
CA ARG A 34 1.74 -23.09 14.85
C ARG A 34 2.59 -24.35 14.65
N GLY A 35 3.55 -24.30 13.73
CA GLY A 35 4.41 -25.42 13.37
C GLY A 35 5.78 -24.95 12.92
N VAL A 36 6.20 -25.33 11.72
CA VAL A 36 7.47 -24.89 11.14
C VAL A 36 7.46 -23.36 11.01
N PRO A 37 8.46 -22.64 11.57
CA PRO A 37 8.52 -21.19 11.62
C PRO A 37 8.85 -20.60 10.25
N SER A 38 7.88 -20.67 9.35
CA SER A 38 8.04 -20.31 7.94
C SER A 38 6.96 -19.35 7.47
N ALA A 39 7.36 -18.46 6.57
CA ALA A 39 6.48 -17.55 5.86
C ALA A 39 6.94 -17.40 4.41
N ARG A 40 6.01 -17.04 3.53
CA ARG A 40 6.29 -16.81 2.13
C ARG A 40 5.77 -15.48 1.68
N LEU A 41 6.61 -14.76 0.96
CA LEU A 41 6.23 -13.57 0.23
C LEU A 41 6.08 -13.96 -1.24
N LEU A 42 4.83 -14.08 -1.68
CA LEU A 42 4.48 -14.29 -3.08
C LEU A 42 4.44 -12.94 -3.78
N MET A 43 5.08 -12.87 -4.94
CA MET A 43 5.29 -11.66 -5.72
C MET A 43 4.81 -11.95 -7.14
N VAL A 44 3.76 -11.24 -7.54
CA VAL A 44 3.08 -11.47 -8.82
C VAL A 44 3.09 -10.19 -9.62
N THR A 45 3.73 -10.19 -10.77
CA THR A 45 3.61 -9.09 -11.73
C THR A 45 2.27 -9.16 -12.42
N ASP A 46 1.58 -8.04 -12.47
CA ASP A 46 0.33 -7.88 -13.19
C ASP A 46 0.38 -6.57 -13.97
N THR A 47 -0.50 -6.42 -14.96
CA THR A 47 -0.57 -5.22 -15.79
C THR A 47 -1.94 -4.59 -15.62
N LEU A 48 -1.96 -3.38 -15.08
CA LEU A 48 -3.15 -2.56 -15.04
C LEU A 48 -3.37 -2.01 -16.44
N GLN A 49 -4.43 -2.43 -17.10
CA GLN A 49 -4.77 -1.95 -18.43
C GLN A 49 -5.42 -0.57 -18.34
N PRO A 50 -5.27 0.28 -19.37
CA PRO A 50 -5.98 1.56 -19.43
C PRO A 50 -7.49 1.40 -19.22
N GLN A 51 -8.06 0.32 -19.75
CA GLN A 51 -9.48 0.02 -19.62
C GLN A 51 -9.91 -0.18 -18.16
N ASP A 52 -9.08 -0.83 -17.33
CA ASP A 52 -9.39 -1.06 -15.92
C ASP A 52 -9.56 0.26 -15.14
N ILE A 53 -8.79 1.28 -15.52
CA ILE A 53 -8.86 2.63 -14.90
C ILE A 53 -10.15 3.33 -15.34
N SER A 54 -10.48 3.25 -16.63
CA SER A 54 -11.72 3.82 -17.16
C SER A 54 -12.95 3.16 -16.53
N ASP A 55 -12.96 1.83 -16.48
CA ASP A 55 -14.06 1.05 -15.91
C ASP A 55 -14.21 1.34 -14.41
N GLY A 56 -13.10 1.44 -13.67
CA GLY A 56 -13.11 1.82 -12.26
C GLY A 56 -13.68 3.22 -12.01
N PHE A 57 -13.38 4.19 -12.88
CA PHE A 57 -13.99 5.52 -12.82
C PHE A 57 -15.50 5.44 -13.11
N VAL A 58 -15.92 4.75 -14.16
CA VAL A 58 -17.34 4.56 -14.54
C VAL A 58 -18.15 3.93 -13.41
N GLN A 59 -17.58 2.97 -12.67
CA GLN A 59 -18.25 2.34 -11.52
C GLN A 59 -18.56 3.31 -10.37
N THR A 60 -17.77 4.37 -10.21
CA THR A 60 -17.94 5.36 -9.12
C THR A 60 -18.64 6.64 -9.58
N ALA A 61 -18.74 6.83 -10.89
CA ALA A 61 -19.27 8.02 -11.51
C ALA A 61 -20.80 8.10 -11.41
N VAL A 62 -21.32 9.32 -11.33
CA VAL A 62 -22.75 9.56 -11.60
C VAL A 62 -23.03 9.26 -13.07
N PRO A 63 -24.13 8.53 -13.39
CA PRO A 63 -24.51 8.23 -14.77
C PRO A 63 -24.65 9.49 -15.63
N GLU A 64 -24.17 9.45 -16.87
CA GLU A 64 -24.17 10.62 -17.76
C GLU A 64 -25.57 11.21 -18.01
N THR A 65 -26.60 10.34 -18.04
CA THR A 65 -28.00 10.71 -18.20
C THR A 65 -28.54 11.59 -17.08
N GLU A 66 -27.96 11.46 -15.87
CA GLU A 66 -28.34 12.23 -14.69
C GLU A 66 -27.56 13.54 -14.57
N LEU A 67 -26.53 13.75 -15.42
CA LEU A 67 -25.71 14.94 -15.38
C LEU A 67 -26.38 16.13 -16.09
N PRO A 68 -26.41 17.32 -15.46
CA PRO A 68 -26.77 18.58 -16.10
C PRO A 68 -25.85 18.90 -17.30
N PRO A 69 -26.31 19.69 -18.28
CA PRO A 69 -25.56 19.95 -19.51
C PRO A 69 -24.12 20.45 -19.32
N GLY A 70 -23.90 21.41 -18.41
CA GLY A 70 -22.57 21.95 -18.13
C GLY A 70 -21.61 20.93 -17.52
N VAL A 71 -22.13 20.10 -16.60
CA VAL A 71 -21.35 19.00 -15.99
C VAL A 71 -21.10 17.88 -16.99
N ARG A 72 -22.04 17.60 -17.88
CA ARG A 72 -21.90 16.60 -18.95
C ARG A 72 -20.80 16.97 -19.94
N ALA A 73 -20.72 18.23 -20.35
CA ALA A 73 -19.62 18.70 -21.19
C ALA A 73 -18.26 18.52 -20.51
N TYR A 74 -18.18 18.83 -19.21
CA TYR A 74 -16.97 18.60 -18.41
C TYR A 74 -16.65 17.11 -18.25
N ARG A 75 -17.66 16.27 -18.07
CA ARG A 75 -17.53 14.81 -17.98
C ARG A 75 -16.86 14.22 -19.22
N ILE A 76 -17.35 14.59 -20.41
CA ILE A 76 -16.79 14.13 -21.69
C ILE A 76 -15.31 14.52 -21.80
N GLN A 77 -14.97 15.78 -21.50
CA GLN A 77 -13.58 16.24 -21.53
C GLN A 77 -12.67 15.50 -20.55
N TYR A 78 -13.20 15.18 -19.35
CA TYR A 78 -12.44 14.43 -18.36
C TYR A 78 -12.22 12.98 -18.76
N GLU A 79 -13.22 12.31 -19.34
CA GLU A 79 -13.07 10.94 -19.86
C GLU A 79 -12.09 10.87 -21.02
N ASP A 80 -12.14 11.83 -21.96
CA ASP A 80 -11.15 11.95 -23.04
C ASP A 80 -9.74 12.13 -22.48
N PHE A 81 -9.58 13.01 -21.49
CA PHE A 81 -8.31 13.22 -20.82
C PHE A 81 -7.83 11.97 -20.07
N LEU A 82 -8.73 11.28 -19.38
CA LEU A 82 -8.43 10.05 -18.66
C LEU A 82 -7.95 8.97 -19.63
N GLY A 83 -8.64 8.78 -20.76
CA GLY A 83 -8.25 7.84 -21.81
C GLY A 83 -6.89 8.15 -22.44
N GLN A 84 -6.54 9.44 -22.60
CA GLN A 84 -5.22 9.84 -23.10
C GLN A 84 -4.09 9.62 -22.08
N MET A 85 -4.38 9.78 -20.79
CA MET A 85 -3.39 9.66 -19.71
C MET A 85 -3.24 8.22 -19.19
N ALA A 86 -4.29 7.42 -19.28
CA ALA A 86 -4.28 6.02 -18.86
C ALA A 86 -3.31 5.23 -19.75
N ARG A 87 -2.28 4.67 -19.13
CA ARG A 87 -1.30 3.81 -19.79
C ARG A 87 -1.31 2.45 -19.13
N ALA A 88 -0.92 1.44 -19.89
CA ALA A 88 -0.67 0.12 -19.30
C ALA A 88 0.46 0.26 -18.27
N VAL A 89 0.15 -0.06 -17.01
CA VAL A 89 1.10 0.04 -15.91
C VAL A 89 1.34 -1.33 -15.33
N ARG A 90 2.58 -1.78 -15.40
CA ARG A 90 3.01 -2.96 -14.65
C ARG A 90 3.12 -2.63 -13.18
N PHE A 91 2.62 -3.55 -12.36
CA PHE A 91 2.68 -3.44 -10.92
C PHE A 91 2.91 -4.81 -10.30
N LEU A 92 3.34 -4.79 -9.05
CA LEU A 92 3.55 -6.00 -8.26
C LEU A 92 2.47 -6.14 -7.21
N ARG A 93 1.82 -7.31 -7.17
CA ARG A 93 0.99 -7.75 -6.06
C ARG A 93 1.83 -8.61 -5.12
N LEU A 94 1.73 -8.30 -3.83
CA LEU A 94 2.46 -8.98 -2.78
C LEU A 94 1.47 -9.69 -1.87
N TYR A 95 1.73 -10.96 -1.61
CA TYR A 95 0.95 -11.76 -0.68
C TYR A 95 1.86 -12.39 0.34
N LEU A 96 1.52 -12.25 1.61
CA LEU A 96 2.20 -12.94 2.70
C LEU A 96 1.38 -14.15 3.09
N VAL A 97 1.97 -15.33 2.97
CA VAL A 97 1.44 -16.58 3.50
C VAL A 97 2.23 -16.92 4.75
N ALA A 98 1.55 -17.06 5.89
CA ALA A 98 2.19 -17.47 7.13
C ALA A 98 1.24 -18.37 7.94
N ASP A 99 1.76 -19.46 8.49
CA ASP A 99 0.97 -20.32 9.38
C ASP A 99 1.03 -19.84 10.82
N THR A 100 0.23 -18.82 11.14
CA THR A 100 0.23 -18.13 12.43
C THR A 100 -0.83 -18.65 13.41
N THR A 101 -0.57 -18.47 14.70
CA THR A 101 -1.50 -18.76 15.80
C THR A 101 -2.68 -17.79 15.85
N MET A 102 -2.43 -16.52 15.51
CA MET A 102 -3.33 -15.37 15.70
C MET A 102 -4.41 -15.19 14.61
N GLY A 103 -4.42 -16.04 13.58
CA GLY A 103 -5.33 -15.88 12.43
C GLY A 103 -4.97 -14.67 11.54
N GLU A 104 -5.86 -14.35 10.60
CA GLU A 104 -5.64 -13.35 9.56
C GLU A 104 -5.67 -11.91 10.08
N GLU A 105 -6.72 -11.54 10.84
CA GLU A 105 -6.80 -10.20 11.44
C GLU A 105 -5.67 -9.91 12.42
N GLY A 106 -5.26 -10.93 13.21
CA GLY A 106 -4.13 -10.81 14.12
C GLY A 106 -2.82 -10.57 13.37
N LEU A 107 -2.62 -11.25 12.24
CA LEU A 107 -1.47 -11.03 11.36
C LEU A 107 -1.48 -9.62 10.75
N ILE A 108 -2.64 -9.12 10.30
CA ILE A 108 -2.77 -7.75 9.76
C ILE A 108 -2.39 -6.71 10.81
N ARG A 109 -2.94 -6.83 12.03
CA ARG A 109 -2.61 -5.91 13.13
C ARG A 109 -1.12 -5.94 13.47
N LEU A 110 -0.53 -7.13 13.54
CA LEU A 110 0.89 -7.29 13.82
C LEU A 110 1.77 -6.64 12.73
N LEU A 111 1.47 -6.89 11.45
CA LEU A 111 2.18 -6.26 10.33
C LEU A 111 2.09 -4.73 10.42
N GLY A 112 0.92 -4.19 10.80
CA GLY A 112 0.72 -2.76 11.02
C GLY A 112 1.68 -2.18 12.06
N THR A 113 1.97 -2.90 13.15
CA THR A 113 2.96 -2.46 14.17
C THR A 113 4.39 -2.39 13.63
N HIS A 114 4.69 -3.13 12.56
CA HIS A 114 5.97 -3.11 11.87
C HIS A 114 5.96 -2.22 10.61
N GLY A 115 4.98 -1.34 10.46
CA GLY A 115 4.88 -0.40 9.34
C GLY A 115 4.43 -1.04 8.02
N VAL A 116 4.02 -2.31 8.04
CA VAL A 116 3.51 -3.02 6.86
C VAL A 116 1.99 -3.05 6.91
N ALA A 117 1.35 -2.28 6.03
CA ALA A 117 -0.09 -2.40 5.89
C ALA A 117 -0.44 -3.66 5.06
N ALA A 118 -1.52 -4.32 5.46
CA ALA A 118 -2.00 -5.55 4.84
C ALA A 118 -3.52 -5.59 4.91
N ARG A 119 -4.13 -6.37 4.03
CA ARG A 119 -5.58 -6.54 3.94
C ARG A 119 -5.94 -8.00 3.70
N PRO A 120 -7.17 -8.42 4.06
CA PRO A 120 -7.62 -9.75 3.72
C PRO A 120 -7.71 -9.94 2.21
N LEU A 121 -7.73 -11.20 1.78
CA LEU A 121 -7.90 -11.56 0.37
C LEU A 121 -9.37 -11.52 -0.04
N ASP A 122 -9.70 -10.75 -1.07
CA ASP A 122 -11.04 -10.69 -1.66
C ASP A 122 -11.35 -11.88 -2.60
N GLY A 123 -10.49 -12.91 -2.64
CA GLY A 123 -10.59 -14.04 -3.56
C GLY A 123 -9.43 -15.03 -3.44
N PRO A 124 -9.35 -16.05 -4.31
CA PRO A 124 -8.25 -17.00 -4.29
C PRO A 124 -6.93 -16.31 -4.65
N VAL A 125 -5.82 -16.78 -4.05
CA VAL A 125 -4.47 -16.32 -4.40
C VAL A 125 -4.26 -16.53 -5.91
N PRO A 126 -3.80 -15.51 -6.66
CA PRO A 126 -3.50 -15.66 -8.08
C PRO A 126 -2.55 -16.83 -8.30
N ARG A 127 -2.77 -17.60 -9.38
CA ARG A 127 -1.90 -18.71 -9.76
C ARG A 127 -1.34 -18.49 -11.16
N PRO A 128 -0.09 -18.90 -11.43
CA PRO A 128 0.51 -18.74 -12.75
C PRO A 128 -0.21 -19.59 -13.82
N PHE A 129 -0.79 -20.73 -13.44
CA PHE A 129 -1.61 -21.59 -14.29
C PHE A 129 -2.54 -22.47 -13.44
N VAL A 130 -3.61 -22.98 -14.05
CA VAL A 130 -4.59 -23.87 -13.39
C VAL A 130 -4.08 -25.31 -13.33
N SER A 131 -3.51 -25.81 -14.43
CA SER A 131 -2.90 -27.13 -14.56
C SER A 131 -1.77 -27.13 -15.58
N GLY A 132 -0.74 -27.95 -15.37
CA GLY A 132 0.36 -28.11 -16.33
C GLY A 132 0.98 -29.51 -16.26
N ALA A 133 1.39 -30.03 -17.41
CA ALA A 133 2.12 -31.29 -17.56
C ALA A 133 3.63 -31.04 -17.41
N ALA A 134 4.32 -31.92 -16.68
CA ALA A 134 5.77 -31.82 -16.54
C ALA A 134 6.47 -32.30 -17.82
N GLY A 135 7.15 -31.40 -18.51
CA GLY A 135 8.12 -31.71 -19.57
C GLY A 135 9.54 -31.76 -19.01
N TRP A 136 10.52 -32.12 -19.86
CA TRP A 136 11.92 -32.35 -19.44
C TRP A 136 12.60 -31.07 -18.92
N SER A 137 12.31 -29.93 -19.52
CA SER A 137 12.91 -28.62 -19.17
C SER A 137 11.87 -27.54 -18.84
N ALA A 138 10.59 -27.80 -19.08
CA ALA A 138 9.53 -26.83 -18.88
C ALA A 138 8.22 -27.53 -18.48
N ILE A 139 7.35 -26.77 -17.83
CA ILE A 139 5.97 -27.17 -17.57
C ILE A 139 5.14 -26.65 -18.72
N GLU A 140 4.42 -27.56 -19.38
CA GLU A 140 3.52 -27.22 -20.48
C GLU A 140 2.10 -27.07 -19.93
N THR A 141 1.49 -25.94 -20.21
CA THR A 141 0.12 -25.64 -19.77
C THR A 141 -0.87 -25.93 -20.89
N ALA A 142 -2.14 -26.14 -20.54
CA ALA A 142 -3.21 -26.40 -21.51
C ALA A 142 -3.34 -25.27 -22.56
N ASP A 143 -2.93 -24.05 -22.18
CA ASP A 143 -2.95 -22.86 -23.03
C ASP A 143 -1.76 -22.78 -24.00
N GLY A 144 -0.91 -23.82 -24.05
CA GLY A 144 0.27 -23.89 -24.92
C GLY A 144 1.50 -23.13 -24.43
N ASN A 145 1.43 -22.47 -23.25
CA ASN A 145 2.57 -21.76 -22.68
C ASN A 145 3.53 -22.74 -22.00
N GLN A 146 4.84 -22.45 -22.12
CA GLN A 146 5.90 -23.17 -21.44
C GLN A 146 6.43 -22.37 -20.25
N TRP A 147 6.62 -23.03 -19.12
CA TRP A 147 7.10 -22.39 -17.89
C TRP A 147 8.36 -23.07 -17.35
N ALA A 148 9.40 -22.29 -17.07
CA ALA A 148 10.57 -22.76 -16.36
C ALA A 148 10.55 -22.30 -14.91
N LEU A 149 10.85 -23.22 -13.99
CA LEU A 149 11.09 -22.88 -12.59
C LEU A 149 12.59 -22.72 -12.35
N LEU A 150 12.97 -21.55 -11.87
CA LEU A 150 14.29 -21.25 -11.38
C LEU A 150 14.26 -21.20 -9.84
N ARG A 151 15.31 -21.73 -9.22
CA ARG A 151 15.51 -21.75 -7.77
C ARG A 151 16.86 -21.16 -7.43
N SER A 152 16.93 -20.29 -6.43
CA SER A 152 18.22 -19.82 -5.90
C SER A 152 19.02 -21.00 -5.33
N LYS A 153 20.32 -21.08 -5.61
CA LYS A 153 21.20 -22.11 -5.01
C LYS A 153 21.12 -22.07 -3.47
N SER A 154 21.12 -23.25 -2.85
CA SER A 154 20.98 -23.43 -1.39
C SER A 154 22.17 -22.91 -0.60
N ALA A 155 23.39 -22.96 -1.17
CA ALA A 155 24.59 -22.41 -0.56
C ALA A 155 25.29 -21.49 -1.57
N GLN A 156 25.35 -20.21 -1.26
CA GLN A 156 26.07 -19.20 -2.04
C GLN A 156 26.54 -18.07 -1.13
N ALA A 157 27.72 -17.51 -1.44
CA ALA A 157 28.24 -16.34 -0.75
C ALA A 157 27.73 -15.07 -1.40
N GLY A 158 27.45 -14.04 -0.61
CA GLY A 158 27.08 -12.73 -1.14
C GLY A 158 26.26 -11.89 -0.18
N THR A 159 26.22 -10.59 -0.46
CA THR A 159 25.40 -9.62 0.27
C THR A 159 24.17 -9.29 -0.55
N ILE A 160 23.01 -9.23 0.11
CA ILE A 160 21.76 -8.84 -0.54
C ILE A 160 21.62 -7.33 -0.52
N PHE A 161 21.33 -6.78 -1.69
CA PHE A 161 21.03 -5.36 -1.86
C PHE A 161 19.56 -5.16 -2.22
N PRO A 162 18.94 -4.04 -1.81
CA PRO A 162 17.55 -3.74 -2.13
C PRO A 162 17.23 -3.69 -3.64
N ARG A 163 18.23 -3.57 -4.52
CA ARG A 163 17.99 -3.47 -5.98
C ARG A 163 17.72 -4.83 -6.65
N ILE A 164 17.98 -5.94 -5.95
CA ILE A 164 17.99 -7.29 -6.50
C ILE A 164 16.62 -7.66 -7.08
N LEU A 165 15.53 -7.50 -6.34
CA LEU A 165 14.19 -7.82 -6.83
C LEU A 165 13.64 -6.76 -7.80
N HIS A 166 14.10 -5.52 -7.73
CA HIS A 166 13.65 -4.46 -8.64
C HIS A 166 14.03 -4.79 -10.09
N ARG A 167 15.25 -5.28 -10.31
CA ARG A 167 15.69 -5.68 -11.65
C ARG A 167 14.88 -6.84 -12.20
N LEU A 168 14.54 -7.81 -11.36
CA LEU A 168 13.71 -8.95 -11.74
C LEU A 168 12.32 -8.53 -12.22
N PHE A 169 11.68 -7.59 -11.51
CA PHE A 169 10.33 -7.13 -11.86
C PHE A 169 10.30 -6.00 -12.89
N SER A 170 11.45 -5.43 -13.24
CA SER A 170 11.59 -4.51 -14.38
C SER A 170 11.72 -5.22 -15.73
N LEU A 171 11.72 -6.56 -15.77
CA LEU A 171 11.79 -7.32 -17.02
C LEU A 171 10.53 -7.11 -17.87
N ASP A 172 10.68 -7.18 -19.19
CA ASP A 172 9.62 -6.91 -20.17
C ASP A 172 8.63 -8.06 -20.37
N PHE A 173 8.67 -9.08 -19.52
CA PHE A 173 7.71 -10.19 -19.49
C PHE A 173 7.24 -10.49 -18.06
N PRO A 174 6.06 -11.13 -17.87
CA PRO A 174 5.56 -11.44 -16.55
C PRO A 174 6.46 -12.46 -15.85
N VAL A 175 6.75 -12.19 -14.58
CA VAL A 175 7.59 -13.03 -13.72
C VAL A 175 6.85 -13.25 -12.41
N TRP A 176 6.79 -14.51 -11.99
CA TRP A 176 6.25 -14.87 -10.69
C TRP A 176 7.40 -15.23 -9.79
N ALA A 177 7.47 -14.65 -8.60
CA ALA A 177 8.50 -15.01 -7.64
C ALA A 177 7.90 -15.35 -6.27
N ALA A 178 8.50 -16.32 -5.60
CA ALA A 178 8.15 -16.70 -4.24
C ALA A 178 9.41 -16.68 -3.39
N LEU A 179 9.43 -15.80 -2.39
CA LEU A 179 10.47 -15.74 -1.39
C LEU A 179 10.02 -16.57 -0.18
N HIS A 180 10.68 -17.68 0.05
CA HIS A 180 10.42 -18.57 1.19
C HIS A 180 11.40 -18.23 2.29
N VAL A 181 10.87 -17.97 3.48
CA VAL A 181 11.65 -17.63 4.67
C VAL A 181 11.35 -18.64 5.76
N HIS A 182 12.39 -19.30 6.27
CA HIS A 182 12.35 -20.11 7.48
C HIS A 182 13.18 -19.43 8.56
N THR A 183 12.60 -19.13 9.72
CA THR A 183 13.32 -18.50 10.84
C THR A 183 13.70 -19.54 11.87
N PHE A 184 14.99 -19.69 12.16
CA PHE A 184 15.42 -20.62 13.20
C PHE A 184 14.98 -20.13 14.59
N PRO A 185 14.43 -21.01 15.45
CA PRO A 185 14.32 -20.73 16.87
C PRO A 185 15.70 -20.40 17.44
N GLN A 186 15.79 -19.39 18.31
CA GLN A 186 17.06 -18.87 18.82
C GLN A 186 17.95 -19.98 19.41
N ARG A 187 17.36 -20.91 20.16
CA ARG A 187 18.07 -22.06 20.76
C ARG A 187 18.71 -22.97 19.70
N GLU A 188 18.01 -23.23 18.61
CA GLU A 188 18.49 -24.08 17.51
C GLU A 188 19.60 -23.39 16.72
N ALA A 189 19.43 -22.10 16.40
CA ALA A 189 20.44 -21.32 15.72
C ALA A 189 21.75 -21.24 16.54
N ILE A 190 21.66 -20.97 17.85
CA ILE A 190 22.86 -20.97 18.73
C ILE A 190 23.52 -22.35 18.75
N LYS A 191 22.74 -23.43 18.79
CA LYS A 191 23.26 -24.81 18.76
C LYS A 191 23.99 -25.10 17.45
N LEU A 192 23.43 -24.69 16.32
CA LEU A 192 24.00 -24.87 14.98
C LEU A 192 25.31 -24.08 14.83
N LEU A 193 25.31 -22.80 15.24
CA LEU A 193 26.51 -21.96 15.24
C LEU A 193 27.60 -22.55 16.14
N ARG A 194 27.25 -23.03 17.34
CA ARG A 194 28.21 -23.69 18.24
C ARG A 194 28.81 -24.94 17.60
N HIS A 195 27.99 -25.76 16.95
CA HIS A 195 28.47 -26.94 16.24
C HIS A 195 29.46 -26.54 15.13
N LYS A 196 29.12 -25.52 14.33
CA LYS A 196 30.01 -25.03 13.26
C LYS A 196 31.33 -24.47 13.78
N ALA A 197 31.31 -23.69 14.87
CA ALA A 197 32.54 -23.19 15.51
C ALA A 197 33.42 -24.33 16.03
N VAL A 198 32.81 -25.36 16.63
CA VAL A 198 33.56 -26.55 17.08
C VAL A 198 34.17 -27.28 15.89
N SER A 199 33.41 -27.50 14.81
CA SER A 199 33.93 -28.13 13.59
C SER A 199 35.10 -27.35 12.99
N ALA A 200 35.03 -26.01 12.95
CA ALA A 200 36.13 -25.18 12.45
C ALA A 200 37.36 -25.21 13.38
N ARG A 201 37.14 -25.22 14.70
CA ARG A 201 38.23 -25.33 15.68
C ARG A 201 39.03 -26.62 15.56
N TYR A 202 38.34 -27.73 15.30
CA TYR A 202 38.96 -29.06 15.15
C TYR A 202 39.24 -29.46 13.70
N ALA A 203 39.04 -28.57 12.73
CA ALA A 203 39.42 -28.82 11.34
C ALA A 203 40.94 -28.97 11.19
N GLU A 204 41.39 -29.84 10.29
CA GLU A 204 42.83 -30.05 10.06
C GLU A 204 43.48 -28.79 9.46
N ARG A 205 44.37 -28.13 10.22
CA ARG A 205 45.06 -26.90 9.83
C ARG A 205 46.41 -27.16 9.14
N LYS A 206 46.47 -28.18 8.28
CA LYS A 206 47.73 -28.64 7.66
C LYS A 206 48.33 -27.62 6.67
N THR A 207 47.50 -26.74 6.10
CA THR A 207 47.92 -25.66 5.20
C THR A 207 47.60 -24.30 5.81
N SER A 208 48.35 -23.26 5.41
CA SER A 208 48.06 -21.89 5.80
C SER A 208 46.65 -21.44 5.38
N GLU A 209 46.19 -21.91 4.21
CA GLU A 209 44.83 -21.65 3.70
C GLU A 209 43.75 -22.28 4.59
N ALA A 210 43.89 -23.56 4.95
CA ALA A 210 42.93 -24.24 5.83
C ALA A 210 42.91 -23.64 7.25
N ALA A 211 44.07 -23.18 7.74
CA ALA A 211 44.15 -22.47 9.02
C ALA A 211 43.43 -21.12 8.97
N GLN A 212 43.55 -20.40 7.84
CA GLN A 212 42.89 -19.12 7.64
C GLN A 212 41.38 -19.27 7.50
N GLU A 213 40.91 -20.23 6.68
CA GLU A 213 39.48 -20.53 6.54
C GLU A 213 38.83 -20.91 7.88
N ALA A 214 39.50 -21.73 8.69
CA ALA A 214 39.02 -22.09 10.03
C ALA A 214 38.88 -20.87 10.94
N ASN A 215 39.85 -19.96 10.91
CA ASN A 215 39.80 -18.72 11.71
C ASN A 215 38.69 -17.76 11.22
N GLU A 216 38.48 -17.65 9.91
CA GLU A 216 37.41 -16.84 9.32
C GLU A 216 36.03 -17.38 9.74
N ILE A 217 35.84 -18.70 9.71
CA ILE A 217 34.59 -19.33 10.18
C ILE A 217 34.39 -19.10 11.68
N GLU A 218 35.43 -19.26 12.51
CA GLU A 218 35.34 -18.99 13.96
C GLU A 218 34.96 -17.53 14.23
N GLY A 219 35.58 -16.57 13.54
CA GLY A 219 35.27 -15.15 13.63
C GLY A 219 33.83 -14.84 13.20
N ALA A 220 33.41 -15.29 12.03
CA ALA A 220 32.05 -15.08 11.53
C ALA A 220 30.98 -15.68 12.46
N VAL A 221 31.24 -16.85 13.05
CA VAL A 221 30.33 -17.44 14.04
C VAL A 221 30.26 -16.59 15.31
N ALA A 222 31.39 -16.03 15.77
CA ALA A 222 31.41 -15.14 16.93
C ALA A 222 30.59 -13.87 16.68
N ASP A 223 30.73 -13.26 15.49
CA ASP A 223 30.00 -12.06 15.08
C ASP A 223 28.49 -12.32 15.00
N LEU A 224 28.08 -13.41 14.34
CA LEU A 224 26.67 -13.81 14.26
C LEU A 224 26.06 -14.05 15.65
N ARG A 225 26.82 -14.70 16.56
CA ARG A 225 26.36 -14.88 17.94
C ARG A 225 26.26 -13.56 18.69
N HIS A 226 27.16 -12.60 18.45
CA HIS A 226 27.10 -11.28 19.05
C HIS A 226 25.85 -10.52 18.59
N GLU A 227 25.57 -10.51 17.29
CA GLU A 227 24.35 -9.89 16.73
C GLU A 227 23.08 -10.53 17.31
N MET A 228 23.02 -11.85 17.36
CA MET A 228 21.86 -12.57 17.91
C MET A 228 21.62 -12.28 19.39
N ASN A 229 22.67 -12.18 20.20
CA ASN A 229 22.54 -12.00 21.65
C ASN A 229 22.31 -10.53 22.05
N ARG A 230 22.88 -9.57 21.31
CA ARG A 230 22.84 -8.14 21.68
C ARG A 230 21.75 -7.35 20.96
N VAL A 231 21.52 -7.66 19.69
CA VAL A 231 20.59 -6.91 18.81
C VAL A 231 19.25 -7.65 18.67
N GLY A 232 19.15 -8.88 19.18
CA GLY A 232 17.96 -9.71 19.04
C GLY A 232 17.75 -10.22 17.61
N ALA A 233 18.81 -10.25 16.80
CA ALA A 233 18.76 -10.78 15.45
C ALA A 233 18.45 -12.29 15.46
N SER A 234 17.80 -12.77 14.42
CA SER A 234 17.57 -14.18 14.16
C SER A 234 18.24 -14.63 12.87
N LEU A 235 18.50 -15.94 12.79
CA LEU A 235 19.03 -16.59 11.61
C LEU A 235 17.87 -17.12 10.75
N HIS A 236 17.97 -16.97 9.44
CA HIS A 236 16.96 -17.37 8.48
C HIS A 236 17.52 -18.25 7.37
N THR A 237 16.80 -19.33 7.12
CA THR A 237 16.47 -19.92 5.83
C THR A 237 15.93 -19.00 4.75
N VAL A 238 16.63 -18.65 3.66
CA VAL A 238 15.96 -17.96 2.54
C VAL A 238 16.16 -18.66 1.21
N ARG A 239 15.06 -18.81 0.48
CA ARG A 239 15.05 -19.35 -0.88
C ARG A 239 14.14 -18.53 -1.78
N ILE A 240 14.60 -18.26 -3.00
CA ILE A 240 13.82 -17.57 -4.02
C ILE A 240 13.49 -18.57 -5.13
N PHE A 241 12.21 -18.68 -5.44
CA PHE A 241 11.72 -19.34 -6.64
C PHE A 241 11.27 -18.29 -7.63
N VAL A 242 11.62 -18.45 -8.90
CA VAL A 242 11.19 -17.59 -9.99
C VAL A 242 10.61 -18.47 -11.07
N LEU A 243 9.36 -18.23 -11.43
CA LEU A 243 8.71 -18.89 -12.54
C LEU A 243 8.69 -17.94 -13.74
N VAL A 244 9.27 -18.42 -14.83
CA VAL A 244 9.43 -17.69 -16.08
C VAL A 244 8.55 -18.35 -17.13
N GLY A 245 7.55 -17.62 -17.62
CA GLY A 245 6.68 -18.08 -18.69
C GLY A 245 7.21 -17.62 -20.04
N SER A 246 7.11 -18.48 -21.04
CA SER A 246 7.22 -18.09 -22.44
C SER A 246 5.97 -18.48 -23.20
N GLY A 247 5.48 -17.51 -23.99
CA GLY A 247 4.50 -17.74 -25.04
C GLY A 247 5.23 -18.20 -26.30
N GLN A 248 5.43 -17.29 -27.26
CA GLN A 248 6.06 -17.63 -28.55
C GLN A 248 7.60 -17.47 -28.60
N GLU A 249 8.19 -16.73 -27.66
CA GLU A 249 9.66 -16.53 -27.62
C GLU A 249 10.40 -17.76 -27.08
N PRO A 250 11.71 -17.91 -27.35
CA PRO A 250 12.50 -18.96 -26.75
C PRO A 250 12.56 -18.79 -25.22
N LEU A 251 12.08 -19.79 -24.48
CA LEU A 251 12.13 -19.79 -23.01
C LEU A 251 13.56 -19.64 -22.46
N HIS A 252 14.55 -20.12 -23.21
CA HIS A 252 15.97 -20.03 -22.85
C HIS A 252 16.45 -18.58 -22.70
N ASP A 253 16.11 -17.70 -23.65
CA ASP A 253 16.55 -16.30 -23.63
C ASP A 253 15.98 -15.57 -22.39
N ARG A 254 14.71 -15.84 -22.06
CA ARG A 254 14.07 -15.28 -20.86
C ARG A 254 14.71 -15.79 -19.56
N ILE A 255 15.12 -17.05 -19.53
CA ILE A 255 15.85 -17.62 -18.38
C ILE A 255 17.19 -16.89 -18.19
N GLU A 256 17.96 -16.66 -19.25
CA GLU A 256 19.24 -15.95 -19.17
C GLU A 256 19.07 -14.46 -18.81
N MET A 257 17.99 -13.82 -19.28
CA MET A 257 17.63 -12.48 -18.82
C MET A 257 17.33 -12.44 -17.32
N VAL A 258 16.62 -13.44 -16.78
CA VAL A 258 16.37 -13.53 -15.34
C VAL A 258 17.69 -13.74 -14.57
N ARG A 259 18.53 -14.68 -15.01
CA ARG A 259 19.84 -14.96 -14.38
C ARG A 259 20.77 -13.74 -14.37
N SER A 260 20.78 -12.96 -15.45
CA SER A 260 21.60 -11.73 -15.53
C SER A 260 21.01 -10.54 -14.76
N SER A 261 19.69 -10.53 -14.51
CA SER A 261 19.02 -9.44 -13.79
C SER A 261 19.28 -9.45 -12.27
N VAL A 262 19.56 -10.61 -11.68
CA VAL A 262 19.66 -10.80 -10.23
C VAL A 262 21.08 -11.20 -9.84
N SER A 263 21.62 -10.67 -8.73
CA SER A 263 22.96 -11.01 -8.23
C SER A 263 23.07 -12.40 -7.60
N LEU A 264 21.97 -13.15 -7.54
CA LEU A 264 21.91 -14.48 -6.93
C LEU A 264 22.05 -15.55 -8.01
N GLU A 265 22.76 -16.62 -7.69
CA GLU A 265 22.86 -17.76 -8.60
C GLU A 265 21.57 -18.57 -8.57
N PHE A 266 20.98 -18.77 -9.75
CA PHE A 266 19.80 -19.60 -9.96
C PHE A 266 20.15 -20.86 -10.73
N GLU A 267 19.55 -21.97 -10.30
CA GLU A 267 19.51 -23.22 -11.04
C GLU A 267 18.09 -23.46 -11.56
N GLN A 268 17.98 -24.10 -12.72
CA GLN A 268 16.69 -24.53 -13.23
C GLN A 268 16.30 -25.84 -12.56
N VAL A 269 15.07 -25.91 -12.06
CA VAL A 269 14.53 -27.10 -11.40
C VAL A 269 13.38 -27.61 -12.25
N THR A 270 13.34 -28.92 -12.45
CA THR A 270 12.24 -29.61 -13.15
C THR A 270 11.40 -30.40 -12.14
N PRO A 271 10.59 -29.76 -11.27
CA PRO A 271 9.72 -30.50 -10.37
C PRO A 271 8.40 -30.89 -11.08
N PRO A 272 7.64 -31.85 -10.53
CA PRO A 272 6.28 -32.13 -10.97
C PRO A 272 5.42 -30.85 -10.93
N GLY A 273 4.49 -30.70 -11.89
CA GLY A 273 3.62 -29.50 -11.98
C GLY A 273 2.88 -29.19 -10.67
N ASP A 274 2.45 -30.21 -9.94
CA ASP A 274 1.80 -30.06 -8.63
C ASP A 274 2.74 -29.44 -7.59
N MET A 275 4.03 -29.75 -7.60
CA MET A 275 4.99 -29.14 -6.66
C MET A 275 5.21 -27.66 -6.97
N VAL A 276 5.21 -27.26 -8.24
CA VAL A 276 5.22 -25.84 -8.63
C VAL A 276 3.98 -25.13 -8.13
N ARG A 277 2.81 -25.77 -8.29
CA ARG A 277 1.56 -25.24 -7.74
C ARG A 277 1.70 -24.99 -6.24
N ARG A 278 2.28 -25.93 -5.50
CA ARG A 278 2.46 -25.80 -4.04
C ARG A 278 3.38 -24.64 -3.66
N ILE A 279 4.48 -24.43 -4.39
CA ILE A 279 5.47 -23.34 -4.17
C ILE A 279 4.82 -21.94 -4.24
N PHE A 280 3.89 -21.76 -5.16
CA PHE A 280 3.16 -20.50 -5.37
C PHE A 280 1.75 -20.53 -4.75
N SER A 281 1.48 -21.49 -3.88
CA SER A 281 0.21 -21.60 -3.17
C SER A 281 0.34 -21.30 -1.70
N ALA A 282 -0.82 -21.33 -1.05
CA ALA A 282 -0.97 -21.20 0.36
C ALA A 282 -0.44 -22.44 1.15
N GLU A 283 -0.38 -23.63 0.53
CA GLU A 283 -0.08 -24.89 1.24
C GLU A 283 1.28 -24.91 1.95
N THR A 284 1.37 -25.44 3.17
CA THR A 284 2.66 -25.58 3.88
C THR A 284 3.63 -26.51 3.13
N LEU A 285 4.89 -26.08 3.05
CA LEU A 285 6.01 -26.78 2.43
C LEU A 285 7.06 -26.89 3.52
N VAL A 286 7.45 -28.12 3.82
CA VAL A 286 8.52 -28.39 4.77
C VAL A 286 9.81 -28.36 3.97
N ASP A 287 10.53 -27.25 4.03
CA ASP A 287 11.83 -27.12 3.39
C ASP A 287 12.70 -26.15 4.20
N SER A 288 13.85 -26.63 4.66
CA SER A 288 14.83 -25.90 5.48
C SER A 288 16.10 -25.56 4.73
N ASP A 289 16.30 -26.10 3.53
CA ASP A 289 17.51 -25.83 2.76
C ASP A 289 17.40 -24.43 2.15
N GLY A 290 18.45 -23.63 2.14
CA GLY A 290 18.36 -22.26 1.67
C GLY A 290 19.56 -21.44 2.08
N ALA A 291 19.74 -20.29 1.46
CA ALA A 291 20.84 -19.39 1.77
C ALA A 291 20.60 -18.78 3.16
N PRO A 292 21.58 -18.90 4.09
CA PRO A 292 21.44 -18.31 5.40
C PRO A 292 21.49 -16.78 5.32
N LEU A 293 20.52 -16.11 5.94
CA LEU A 293 20.46 -14.65 6.06
C LEU A 293 20.10 -14.24 7.49
N THR A 294 20.53 -13.06 7.92
CA THR A 294 20.10 -12.46 9.20
C THR A 294 18.81 -11.67 9.03
N SER A 295 18.08 -11.39 10.12
CA SER A 295 16.80 -10.64 10.05
C SER A 295 16.87 -9.32 9.29
N PRO A 296 17.93 -8.49 9.44
CA PRO A 296 18.09 -7.29 8.62
C PRO A 296 18.19 -7.62 7.12
N GLY A 297 18.89 -8.69 6.75
CA GLY A 297 18.99 -9.14 5.36
C GLY A 297 17.65 -9.55 4.75
N VAL A 298 16.84 -10.29 5.51
CA VAL A 298 15.47 -10.66 5.10
C VAL A 298 14.59 -9.42 4.98
N ALA A 299 14.66 -8.49 5.93
CA ALA A 299 13.90 -7.25 5.90
C ALA A 299 14.26 -6.37 4.70
N LEU A 300 15.54 -6.30 4.32
CA LEU A 300 15.99 -5.58 3.12
C LEU A 300 15.49 -6.24 1.83
N LEU A 301 15.52 -7.58 1.76
CA LEU A 301 15.03 -8.33 0.60
C LEU A 301 13.49 -8.23 0.46
N ALA A 302 12.75 -8.43 1.54
CA ALA A 302 11.29 -8.33 1.55
C ALA A 302 10.84 -6.86 1.38
N GLY A 303 11.55 -5.92 2.01
CA GLY A 303 11.31 -4.48 1.89
C GLY A 303 11.53 -3.94 0.48
N SER A 304 12.54 -4.47 -0.24
CA SER A 304 12.75 -4.22 -1.66
C SER A 304 11.50 -4.53 -2.47
N ALA A 305 10.91 -5.72 -2.30
CA ALA A 305 9.67 -6.09 -2.95
C ALA A 305 8.52 -5.12 -2.59
N LEU A 306 8.42 -4.73 -1.31
CA LEU A 306 7.45 -3.75 -0.80
C LEU A 306 7.64 -2.32 -1.32
N SER A 307 8.74 -2.01 -2.00
CA SER A 307 9.01 -0.69 -2.56
C SER A 307 8.73 -0.59 -4.06
N PHE A 308 8.44 -1.71 -4.74
CA PHE A 308 8.28 -1.75 -6.20
C PHE A 308 6.87 -1.39 -6.72
N ARG A 309 5.92 -0.98 -5.88
CA ARG A 309 4.53 -0.81 -6.36
C ARG A 309 4.25 0.58 -6.92
N ARG A 310 3.69 0.58 -8.13
CA ARG A 310 2.88 1.68 -8.67
C ARG A 310 1.43 1.54 -8.17
N ARG A 311 0.76 2.64 -7.84
CA ARG A 311 -0.62 2.61 -7.32
C ARG A 311 -1.52 1.87 -8.33
N THR A 312 -2.30 0.92 -7.82
CA THR A 312 -3.17 0.04 -8.61
C THR A 312 -4.63 0.36 -8.36
N GLU A 313 -4.90 1.50 -7.72
CA GLU A 313 -6.25 1.94 -7.44
C GLU A 313 -6.89 2.34 -8.76
N THR A 314 -8.09 1.85 -8.99
CA THR A 314 -8.87 2.11 -10.21
C THR A 314 -10.09 2.97 -9.92
N HIS A 315 -10.53 3.03 -8.65
CA HIS A 315 -11.71 3.75 -8.23
C HIS A 315 -11.35 5.13 -7.71
N GLY A 316 -12.06 6.17 -8.15
CA GLY A 316 -11.84 7.55 -7.77
C GLY A 316 -11.43 8.45 -8.94
N VAL A 317 -10.73 9.54 -8.63
CA VAL A 317 -10.35 10.55 -9.63
C VAL A 317 -8.85 10.52 -9.91
N LEU A 318 -8.47 10.79 -11.15
CA LEU A 318 -7.08 11.01 -11.52
C LEU A 318 -6.58 12.25 -10.78
N LEU A 319 -5.51 12.12 -10.01
CA LEU A 319 -4.83 13.23 -9.36
C LEU A 319 -3.74 13.81 -10.27
N GLY A 320 -3.01 12.93 -10.97
CA GLY A 320 -1.92 13.31 -11.87
C GLY A 320 -1.15 12.08 -12.34
N ILE A 321 0.11 12.30 -12.73
CA ILE A 321 1.03 11.24 -13.12
C ILE A 321 2.24 11.21 -12.18
N ASP A 322 2.72 10.00 -11.85
CA ASP A 322 3.92 9.84 -11.04
C ASP A 322 5.21 10.03 -11.88
N ARG A 323 6.38 9.94 -11.21
CA ARG A 323 7.69 10.03 -11.88
C ARG A 323 7.93 8.93 -12.91
N ASN A 324 7.21 7.82 -12.81
CA ASN A 324 7.28 6.68 -13.70
C ASN A 324 6.20 6.73 -14.79
N GLN A 325 5.62 7.91 -15.05
CA GLN A 325 4.58 8.13 -16.06
C GLN A 325 3.32 7.28 -15.86
N SER A 326 3.01 6.95 -14.60
CA SER A 326 1.84 6.16 -14.23
C SER A 326 0.74 7.06 -13.69
N PRO A 327 -0.53 6.85 -14.08
CA PRO A 327 -1.65 7.58 -13.51
C PRO A 327 -1.74 7.34 -12.00
N VAL A 328 -1.99 8.41 -11.26
CA VAL A 328 -2.22 8.38 -9.81
C VAL A 328 -3.71 8.59 -9.60
N ILE A 329 -4.44 7.51 -9.33
CA ILE A 329 -5.85 7.59 -8.94
C ILE A 329 -5.95 7.82 -7.44
N PHE A 330 -6.85 8.71 -7.05
CA PHE A 330 -7.09 9.12 -5.68
C PHE A 330 -8.58 9.07 -5.37
N ASN A 331 -8.93 8.35 -4.31
CA ASN A 331 -10.26 8.33 -3.74
C ASN A 331 -10.18 8.83 -2.30
N ILE A 332 -10.73 10.02 -2.03
CA ILE A 332 -10.75 10.60 -0.69
C ILE A 332 -11.69 9.85 0.26
N PHE A 333 -12.71 9.19 -0.29
CA PHE A 333 -13.74 8.44 0.44
C PHE A 333 -13.43 6.94 0.56
N ASP A 334 -12.19 6.55 0.33
CA ASP A 334 -11.76 5.17 0.54
C ASP A 334 -11.82 4.81 2.02
N ASP A 335 -12.67 3.84 2.37
CA ASP A 335 -12.88 3.35 3.75
C ASP A 335 -11.62 2.79 4.43
N ARG A 336 -10.58 2.51 3.65
CA ARG A 336 -9.26 2.12 4.17
C ARG A 336 -8.52 3.31 4.80
N ASN A 337 -8.94 4.54 4.52
CA ASN A 337 -8.36 5.74 5.10
C ASN A 337 -8.91 5.97 6.51
N PRO A 338 -8.06 6.33 7.48
CA PRO A 338 -8.51 6.64 8.84
C PRO A 338 -9.32 7.94 8.93
N SER A 339 -9.27 8.79 7.89
CA SER A 339 -10.00 10.05 7.78
C SER A 339 -10.14 10.43 6.30
N TYR A 340 -11.24 11.09 5.96
CA TYR A 340 -11.53 11.61 4.62
C TYR A 340 -11.08 13.08 4.44
N ASN A 341 -10.26 13.61 5.36
CA ASN A 341 -9.78 14.98 5.31
C ASN A 341 -8.46 15.08 4.52
N ALA A 342 -8.29 16.17 3.76
CA ALA A 342 -7.07 16.48 3.02
C ALA A 342 -6.52 17.87 3.38
N VAL A 343 -5.20 17.99 3.49
CA VAL A 343 -4.51 19.26 3.74
C VAL A 343 -3.55 19.53 2.58
N ILE A 344 -3.69 20.69 1.91
CA ILE A 344 -2.88 21.08 0.75
C ILE A 344 -2.01 22.28 1.14
N LEU A 345 -0.70 22.05 1.26
CA LEU A 345 0.30 23.06 1.62
C LEU A 345 1.22 23.34 0.44
N GLY A 346 1.72 24.57 0.36
CA GLY A 346 2.63 24.99 -0.70
C GLY A 346 2.86 26.49 -0.70
N GLN A 347 3.95 26.93 -1.33
CA GLN A 347 4.24 28.37 -1.47
C GLN A 347 3.26 29.05 -2.43
N THR A 348 3.14 30.37 -2.36
CA THR A 348 2.37 31.16 -3.33
C THR A 348 2.90 30.89 -4.74
N GLY A 349 2.00 30.66 -5.70
CA GLY A 349 2.38 30.27 -7.07
C GLY A 349 2.67 28.77 -7.29
N ALA A 350 2.74 27.94 -6.24
CA ALA A 350 3.03 26.50 -6.38
C ALA A 350 1.88 25.65 -6.98
N GLY A 351 0.79 26.27 -7.42
CA GLY A 351 -0.35 25.56 -8.01
C GLY A 351 -1.39 25.00 -7.03
N LYS A 352 -1.39 25.43 -5.75
CA LYS A 352 -2.35 24.98 -4.73
C LYS A 352 -3.80 25.09 -5.19
N THR A 353 -4.24 26.30 -5.57
CA THR A 353 -5.62 26.58 -5.99
C THR A 353 -6.02 25.74 -7.19
N PHE A 354 -5.13 25.60 -8.17
CA PHE A 354 -5.35 24.76 -9.34
C PHE A 354 -5.55 23.29 -8.97
N ALA A 355 -4.64 22.73 -8.16
CA ALA A 355 -4.72 21.33 -7.73
C ALA A 355 -6.00 21.06 -6.90
N THR A 356 -6.34 21.95 -5.97
CA THR A 356 -7.57 21.84 -5.16
C THR A 356 -8.82 21.88 -6.02
N LEU A 357 -8.95 22.88 -6.91
CA LEU A 357 -10.10 23.01 -7.80
C LEU A 357 -10.23 21.81 -8.73
N LEU A 358 -9.12 21.35 -9.32
CA LEU A 358 -9.11 20.20 -10.21
C LEU A 358 -9.57 18.93 -9.48
N MET A 359 -9.07 18.72 -8.26
CA MET A 359 -9.51 17.61 -7.42
C MET A 359 -11.01 17.70 -7.11
N MET A 360 -11.49 18.87 -6.67
CA MET A 360 -12.90 19.09 -6.33
C MET A 360 -13.83 18.89 -7.53
N LEU A 361 -13.51 19.50 -8.67
CA LEU A 361 -14.30 19.37 -9.91
C LEU A 361 -14.38 17.91 -10.37
N ARG A 362 -13.30 17.14 -10.26
CA ARG A 362 -13.36 15.71 -10.59
C ARG A 362 -14.27 14.93 -9.63
N HIS A 363 -14.32 15.30 -8.35
CA HIS A 363 -15.26 14.68 -7.39
C HIS A 363 -16.71 15.10 -7.62
N LEU A 364 -16.97 16.24 -8.26
CA LEU A 364 -18.33 16.60 -8.73
C LEU A 364 -18.88 15.52 -9.67
N LEU A 365 -18.03 14.91 -10.50
CA LEU A 365 -18.40 13.80 -11.41
C LEU A 365 -18.75 12.51 -10.66
N LEU A 366 -18.35 12.38 -9.39
CA LEU A 366 -18.72 11.30 -8.49
C LEU A 366 -19.98 11.63 -7.68
N GLY A 367 -20.64 12.76 -7.97
CA GLY A 367 -21.84 13.22 -7.25
C GLY A 367 -21.54 13.93 -5.93
N THR A 368 -20.29 14.35 -5.71
CA THR A 368 -19.91 15.07 -4.49
C THR A 368 -20.39 16.51 -4.54
N ARG A 369 -21.13 16.95 -3.50
CA ARG A 369 -21.49 18.35 -3.31
C ARG A 369 -20.26 19.17 -2.92
N LEU A 370 -20.00 20.25 -3.66
CA LEU A 370 -18.87 21.14 -3.41
C LEU A 370 -19.33 22.42 -2.70
N ILE A 371 -18.66 22.76 -1.60
CA ILE A 371 -18.79 24.06 -0.92
C ILE A 371 -17.40 24.68 -0.87
N ILE A 372 -17.26 25.89 -1.42
CA ILE A 372 -15.97 26.58 -1.53
C ILE A 372 -16.06 27.91 -0.81
N VAL A 373 -15.19 28.13 0.16
CA VAL A 373 -14.96 29.44 0.77
C VAL A 373 -13.72 30.05 0.12
N ASP A 374 -13.94 31.06 -0.73
CA ASP A 374 -12.88 31.73 -1.48
C ASP A 374 -12.66 33.16 -0.99
N PRO A 375 -11.73 33.39 -0.05
CA PRO A 375 -11.45 34.73 0.45
C PRO A 375 -10.76 35.62 -0.59
N GLN A 376 -10.25 35.07 -1.69
CA GLN A 376 -9.55 35.83 -2.73
C GLN A 376 -10.44 36.16 -3.93
N GLY A 377 -11.60 35.49 -4.06
CA GLY A 377 -12.56 35.71 -5.13
C GLY A 377 -12.09 35.29 -6.53
N ASN A 378 -11.04 34.47 -6.61
CA ASN A 378 -10.39 34.03 -7.85
C ASN A 378 -11.09 32.86 -8.54
N ILE A 379 -12.12 32.27 -7.91
CA ILE A 379 -12.80 31.09 -8.42
C ILE A 379 -14.03 31.52 -9.26
N ASP A 380 -14.07 31.03 -10.49
CA ASP A 380 -15.24 31.09 -11.37
C ASP A 380 -15.46 29.74 -12.05
N LEU A 381 -16.63 29.14 -11.80
CA LEU A 381 -17.08 27.87 -12.36
C LEU A 381 -18.38 28.03 -13.16
N SER A 382 -18.64 29.23 -13.68
CA SER A 382 -19.83 29.59 -14.47
C SER A 382 -20.11 28.65 -15.65
N PHE A 383 -19.08 28.01 -16.21
CA PHE A 383 -19.21 27.01 -17.28
C PHE A 383 -20.06 25.79 -16.90
N LEU A 384 -20.23 25.50 -15.60
CA LEU A 384 -21.08 24.41 -15.11
C LEU A 384 -22.58 24.71 -15.26
N GLY A 385 -22.93 25.98 -15.47
CA GLY A 385 -24.30 26.45 -15.57
C GLY A 385 -24.90 26.90 -14.23
N PRO A 386 -25.98 27.70 -14.28
CA PRO A 386 -26.58 28.33 -13.09
C PRO A 386 -27.28 27.34 -12.15
N ASP A 387 -27.65 26.15 -12.64
CA ASP A 387 -28.31 25.12 -11.83
C ASP A 387 -27.35 24.37 -10.89
N ILE A 388 -26.04 24.52 -11.12
CA ILE A 388 -24.99 23.79 -10.38
C ILE A 388 -24.04 24.74 -9.67
N TYR A 389 -23.66 25.83 -10.35
CA TYR A 389 -22.76 26.81 -9.77
C TYR A 389 -23.53 28.01 -9.22
N HIS A 390 -23.55 28.10 -7.88
CA HIS A 390 -24.05 29.25 -7.15
C HIS A 390 -22.89 30.00 -6.50
N LYS A 391 -22.73 31.27 -6.84
CA LYS A 391 -21.75 32.17 -6.23
C LYS A 391 -22.47 33.23 -5.40
N SER A 392 -22.15 33.28 -4.12
CA SER A 392 -22.62 34.32 -3.21
C SER A 392 -21.43 35.12 -2.69
N VAL A 393 -21.45 36.43 -2.92
CA VAL A 393 -20.43 37.34 -2.38
C VAL A 393 -20.92 37.85 -1.04
N LEU A 394 -20.35 37.29 0.03
CA LEU A 394 -20.69 37.66 1.41
C LEU A 394 -20.43 39.15 1.67
N GLY A 395 -21.30 39.77 2.47
CA GLY A 395 -21.20 41.20 2.81
C GLY A 395 -21.92 42.11 1.82
N THR A 396 -22.69 41.55 0.88
CA THR A 396 -23.62 42.30 0.03
C THR A 396 -25.04 42.15 0.57
N GLY A 397 -25.93 43.11 0.28
CA GLY A 397 -27.34 43.03 0.73
C GLY A 397 -28.10 41.81 0.18
N ALA A 398 -27.62 41.20 -0.90
CA ALA A 398 -28.19 39.98 -1.50
C ALA A 398 -27.63 38.68 -0.89
N ALA A 399 -26.53 38.75 -0.13
CA ALA A 399 -25.88 37.61 0.49
C ALA A 399 -25.26 38.04 1.83
N ALA A 400 -26.12 38.13 2.85
CA ALA A 400 -25.74 38.31 4.23
C ALA A 400 -25.95 37.00 4.99
N ILE A 401 -25.01 36.66 5.89
CA ILE A 401 -25.20 35.56 6.84
C ILE A 401 -25.72 36.20 8.13
N ASN A 402 -26.91 35.78 8.54
CA ASN A 402 -27.46 36.19 9.82
C ASN A 402 -27.00 35.21 10.91
N ILE A 403 -26.19 35.69 11.85
CA ILE A 403 -25.72 34.90 12.99
C ILE A 403 -26.86 34.46 13.93
N LEU A 404 -28.04 35.07 13.82
CA LEU A 404 -29.22 34.72 14.60
C LEU A 404 -30.09 33.62 13.95
N ASP A 405 -29.71 33.13 12.76
CA ASP A 405 -30.43 32.02 12.14
C ASP A 405 -30.25 30.75 12.98
N MET A 406 -31.35 30.02 13.21
CA MET A 406 -31.34 28.78 13.99
C MET A 406 -30.65 27.67 13.19
N VAL A 407 -29.51 27.17 13.70
CA VAL A 407 -28.69 26.12 13.07
C VAL A 407 -28.44 24.93 13.99
N HIS A 408 -28.81 25.02 15.27
CA HIS A 408 -28.68 23.94 16.25
C HIS A 408 -30.05 23.46 16.75
N ASP A 409 -30.15 22.18 17.09
CA ASP A 409 -31.40 21.56 17.59
C ASP A 409 -31.73 21.96 19.03
N GLU A 410 -30.71 22.29 19.82
CA GLU A 410 -30.84 22.66 21.23
C GLU A 410 -30.63 24.16 21.41
N ILE A 411 -31.56 24.80 22.12
CA ILE A 411 -31.55 26.26 22.33
C ILE A 411 -30.27 26.73 23.04
N GLY A 412 -29.77 25.95 24.00
CA GLY A 412 -28.51 26.24 24.68
C GLY A 412 -27.32 26.29 23.71
N ASN A 413 -27.21 25.29 22.82
CA ASN A 413 -26.13 25.24 21.82
C ASN A 413 -26.24 26.38 20.81
N GLN A 414 -27.47 26.78 20.43
CA GLN A 414 -27.70 27.93 19.56
C GLN A 414 -27.22 29.23 20.22
N VAL A 415 -27.65 29.49 21.46
CA VAL A 415 -27.25 30.68 22.23
C VAL A 415 -25.73 30.73 22.38
N GLU A 416 -25.11 29.63 22.79
CA GLU A 416 -23.65 29.54 22.94
C GLU A 416 -22.93 29.80 21.62
N SER A 417 -23.44 29.26 20.51
CA SER A 417 -22.88 29.46 19.17
C SER A 417 -22.93 30.93 18.73
N VAL A 418 -24.06 31.63 18.94
CA VAL A 418 -24.19 33.06 18.64
C VAL A 418 -23.24 33.88 19.50
N CYS A 419 -23.19 33.63 20.81
CA CYS A 419 -22.27 34.30 21.72
C CYS A 419 -20.79 34.07 21.32
N SER A 420 -20.45 32.87 20.84
CA SER A 420 -19.11 32.55 20.32
C SER A 420 -18.79 33.33 19.04
N MET A 421 -19.73 33.42 18.10
CA MET A 421 -19.56 34.21 16.87
C MET A 421 -19.42 35.70 17.15
N LEU A 422 -20.23 36.26 18.06
CA LEU A 422 -20.13 37.66 18.48
C LEU A 422 -18.78 37.96 19.15
N ASN A 423 -18.25 37.01 19.93
CA ASN A 423 -16.90 37.11 20.49
C ASN A 423 -15.82 37.07 19.39
N MET A 424 -15.93 36.13 18.45
CA MET A 424 -15.00 36.05 17.30
C MET A 424 -15.00 37.33 16.45
N LEU A 425 -16.14 38.01 16.32
CA LEU A 425 -16.29 39.29 15.62
C LEU A 425 -15.83 40.50 16.46
N GLY A 426 -15.46 40.30 17.73
CA GLY A 426 -15.04 41.37 18.65
C GLY A 426 -16.19 42.26 19.14
N VAL A 427 -17.44 41.82 18.98
CA VAL A 427 -18.63 42.54 19.48
C VAL A 427 -18.85 42.24 20.96
N LEU A 428 -18.58 41.00 21.38
CA LEU A 428 -18.58 40.58 22.78
C LEU A 428 -17.13 40.42 23.26
N GLU A 429 -16.72 41.14 24.29
CA GLU A 429 -15.39 40.92 24.88
C GLU A 429 -15.41 39.71 25.82
N GLU A 430 -14.40 38.83 25.70
CA GLU A 430 -14.25 37.62 26.53
C GLU A 430 -14.30 37.87 28.05
N ARG A 431 -13.98 39.09 28.49
CA ARG A 431 -13.88 39.45 29.90
C ARG A 431 -15.13 40.09 30.47
N ASP A 432 -16.11 40.44 29.64
CA ASP A 432 -17.36 41.06 30.10
C ASP A 432 -18.40 39.98 30.42
N ASN A 433 -18.23 39.36 31.59
CA ASN A 433 -19.15 38.34 32.10
C ASN A 433 -20.58 38.87 32.28
N THR A 434 -20.75 40.18 32.51
CA THR A 434 -22.07 40.77 32.73
C THR A 434 -22.79 40.93 31.40
N ALA A 435 -22.11 41.46 30.38
CA ALA A 435 -22.65 41.54 29.03
C ALA A 435 -23.00 40.16 28.48
N ARG A 436 -22.17 39.15 28.74
CA ARG A 436 -22.45 37.77 28.34
C ARG A 436 -23.70 37.21 29.02
N ALA A 437 -23.84 37.38 30.33
CA ALA A 437 -25.02 36.89 31.06
C ALA A 437 -26.32 37.55 30.55
N LEU A 438 -26.31 38.86 30.31
CA LEU A 438 -27.44 39.58 29.74
C LEU A 438 -27.76 39.13 28.31
N LEU A 439 -26.73 38.87 27.50
CA LEU A 439 -26.90 38.42 26.12
C LEU A 439 -27.50 37.00 26.06
N ASP A 440 -27.09 36.09 26.95
CA ASP A 440 -27.67 34.75 27.06
C ASP A 440 -29.18 34.84 27.37
N ASP A 441 -29.59 35.65 28.35
CA ASP A 441 -31.02 35.85 28.69
C ASP A 441 -31.81 36.43 27.50
N VAL A 442 -31.27 37.46 26.84
CA VAL A 442 -31.92 38.08 25.67
C VAL A 442 -32.03 37.10 24.50
N LEU A 443 -31.01 36.31 24.22
CA LEU A 443 -31.05 35.31 23.15
C LEU A 443 -32.04 34.19 23.49
N MET A 444 -32.13 33.77 24.75
CA MET A 444 -33.16 32.83 25.20
C MET A 444 -34.56 33.40 24.96
N ASP A 445 -34.82 34.65 25.35
CA ASP A 445 -36.10 35.33 25.12
C ASP A 445 -36.45 35.47 23.62
N ILE A 446 -35.45 35.67 22.76
CA ILE A 446 -35.63 35.74 21.30
C ILE A 446 -35.98 34.36 20.71
N TYR A 447 -35.30 33.31 21.16
CA TYR A 447 -35.41 31.98 20.58
C TYR A 447 -36.55 31.15 21.15
N GLU A 448 -36.88 31.27 22.44
CA GLU A 448 -37.90 30.46 23.12
C GLU A 448 -39.29 30.52 22.44
N PRO A 449 -39.79 31.68 21.95
CA PRO A 449 -41.07 31.75 21.22
C PRO A 449 -41.05 31.13 19.82
N LEU A 450 -39.85 30.96 19.24
CA LEU A 450 -39.61 30.38 17.92
C LEU A 450 -39.32 28.88 18.01
N TRP A 451 -38.80 28.42 19.15
CA TRP A 451 -38.44 27.04 19.40
C TRP A 451 -39.67 26.13 19.36
N GLY A 452 -39.65 25.12 18.48
CA GLY A 452 -40.78 24.22 18.25
C GLY A 452 -41.81 24.68 17.22
N ARG A 453 -41.81 25.95 16.78
CA ARG A 453 -42.63 26.42 15.64
C ARG A 453 -41.99 26.15 14.29
N ALA A 454 -40.66 26.15 14.22
CA ALA A 454 -39.90 25.89 12.99
C ALA A 454 -39.94 24.42 12.50
N ARG A 455 -40.63 23.52 13.20
CA ARG A 455 -40.80 22.11 12.81
C ARG A 455 -42.11 21.82 12.04
N SER A 456 -43.01 22.79 11.90
CA SER A 456 -44.31 22.60 11.22
C SER A 456 -44.34 22.99 9.75
N ASP A 457 -43.27 23.59 9.22
CA ASP A 457 -43.15 23.82 7.78
C ASP A 457 -42.40 22.64 7.14
N GLU A 458 -43.15 21.55 6.92
CA GLU A 458 -42.87 20.66 5.79
C GLU A 458 -42.88 21.53 4.52
N VAL A 459 -41.68 21.81 4.00
CA VAL A 459 -41.52 22.35 2.66
C VAL A 459 -41.92 21.23 1.66
N PRO A 460 -42.82 21.49 0.70
CA PRO A 460 -43.16 20.53 -0.35
C PRO A 460 -42.00 20.22 -1.31
#